data_AF-A0A2V9I7S4-F1
#
_entry.id   AF-A0A2V9I7S4-F1
#
_cell.length_a   1.000
_cell.length_b   1.000
_cell.length_c   1.000
_cell.angle_alpha   90.00
_cell.angle_beta   90.00
_cell.angle_gamma   90.00
#
_symmetry.space_group_name_H-M   'P 1'
#
loop_
_entity.id
_entity.type
_entity.pdbx_description
1 polymer ?
#
loop_
_entity_poly.entity_id
_entity_poly.type
_entity_poly.pdbx_seq_one_letter_code
_entity_poly.pdbx_strand_id
1 'polypeptide(L)'
;MPPRRRREHKGQVSEFTKVISERRLALGKTQAEIARDIGVSSPEFIGMVEAGLRRIDLNRVPMLARALNYDPAELCKLALQEQAPELFRTLFGGAYSFTPKELSPQEVNTVHVSRDTRELLERLHALPAELTRLIEGLVRYLYSAHLAGSRLPRSLRLKPYEL
;
A
#
# COMPACT_ATOMS: atom_id res chain seq x y z
N MET A 1 -30.89 27.58 12.72
CA MET A 1 -29.89 26.52 12.43
C MET A 1 -28.60 26.91 13.16
N PRO A 2 -28.09 26.12 14.12
CA PRO A 2 -26.86 26.50 14.82
C PRO A 2 -25.64 26.28 13.91
N PRO A 3 -24.60 27.12 13.98
CA PRO A 3 -23.38 26.93 13.19
C PRO A 3 -22.68 25.64 13.63
N ARG A 4 -22.28 24.81 12.67
CA ARG A 4 -21.46 23.61 12.93
C ARG A 4 -20.13 24.07 13.52
N ARG A 5 -19.86 23.75 14.80
CA ARG A 5 -18.57 24.02 15.45
C ARG A 5 -17.45 23.41 14.60
N ARG A 6 -16.71 24.25 13.87
CA ARG A 6 -15.49 23.87 13.18
C ARG A 6 -14.47 23.56 14.27
N ARG A 7 -14.33 22.28 14.66
CA ARG A 7 -13.35 21.87 15.68
C ARG A 7 -11.96 22.17 15.14
N GLU A 8 -11.34 23.21 15.68
CA GLU A 8 -9.95 23.62 15.44
C GLU A 8 -9.01 22.52 15.95
N HIS A 9 -8.71 21.50 15.15
CA HIS A 9 -7.56 20.64 15.39
C HIS A 9 -6.36 21.31 14.72
N LYS A 10 -5.67 22.15 15.47
CA LYS A 10 -4.31 22.61 15.14
C LYS A 10 -3.47 21.35 14.91
N GLY A 11 -2.84 21.22 13.73
CA GLY A 11 -2.20 19.98 13.28
C GLY A 11 -1.33 19.35 14.35
N GLN A 12 -1.80 18.24 14.92
CA GLN A 12 -1.08 17.55 15.98
C GLN A 12 -0.19 16.51 15.32
N VAL A 13 1.12 16.69 15.44
CA VAL A 13 2.11 15.72 15.00
C VAL A 13 1.94 14.46 15.84
N SER A 14 1.52 13.38 15.20
CA SER A 14 1.33 12.06 15.80
C SER A 14 2.47 11.11 15.43
N GLU A 15 2.51 9.94 16.05
CA GLU A 15 3.52 8.94 15.75
C GLU A 15 3.41 8.47 14.29
N PHE A 16 2.18 8.32 13.78
CA PHE A 16 1.93 8.04 12.37
C PHE A 16 2.58 9.08 11.45
N THR A 17 2.39 10.37 11.73
CA THR A 17 2.95 11.44 10.88
C THR A 17 4.48 11.51 10.92
N LYS A 18 5.10 11.15 12.04
CA LYS A 18 6.58 11.09 12.17
C LYS A 18 7.15 9.95 11.33
N VAL A 19 6.57 8.75 11.44
CA VAL A 19 7.02 7.59 10.66
C VAL A 19 6.99 7.89 9.17
N ILE A 20 5.96 8.59 8.69
CA ILE A 20 5.86 8.99 7.28
C ILE A 20 7.02 9.92 6.88
N SER A 21 7.22 11.01 7.63
CA SER A 21 8.21 12.02 7.27
C SER A 21 9.63 11.48 7.39
N GLU A 22 9.95 10.74 8.46
CA GLU A 22 11.26 10.13 8.67
C GLU A 22 11.60 9.10 7.58
N ARG A 23 10.67 8.18 7.25
CA ARG A 23 10.90 7.19 6.19
C ARG A 23 11.02 7.81 4.82
N ARG A 24 10.19 8.80 4.51
CA ARG A 24 10.28 9.51 3.24
C ARG A 24 11.64 10.17 3.07
N LEU A 25 12.13 10.85 4.10
CA LEU A 25 13.44 11.50 4.11
C LEU A 25 14.58 10.47 4.02
N ALA A 26 14.51 9.36 4.75
CA ALA A 26 15.50 8.28 4.69
C ALA A 26 15.61 7.65 3.28
N LEU A 27 14.49 7.60 2.54
CA LEU A 27 14.45 7.12 1.16
C LEU A 27 14.81 8.19 0.12
N GLY A 28 15.07 9.43 0.54
CA GLY A 28 15.37 10.55 -0.36
C GLY A 28 14.19 10.95 -1.27
N LYS A 29 12.96 10.56 -0.93
CA LYS A 29 11.77 10.85 -1.73
C LYS A 29 11.18 12.23 -1.40
N THR A 30 10.68 12.90 -2.42
CA THR A 30 9.89 14.14 -2.26
C THR A 30 8.45 13.80 -1.87
N GLN A 31 7.74 14.78 -1.28
CA GLN A 31 6.31 14.63 -0.96
C GLN A 31 5.47 14.39 -2.22
N ALA A 32 5.82 15.03 -3.34
CA ALA A 32 5.18 14.86 -4.63
C ALA A 32 5.33 13.44 -5.20
N GLU A 33 6.51 12.84 -5.05
CA GLU A 33 6.74 11.44 -5.45
C GLU A 33 5.88 10.47 -4.64
N ILE A 34 5.83 10.63 -3.32
CA ILE A 34 4.95 9.80 -2.48
C ILE A 34 3.48 9.98 -2.87
N ALA A 35 3.02 11.23 -3.08
CA ALA A 35 1.65 11.51 -3.50
C ALA A 35 1.30 10.78 -4.81
N ARG A 36 2.19 10.83 -5.80
CA ARG A 36 2.05 10.10 -7.07
C ARG A 36 2.01 8.59 -6.86
N ASP A 37 2.91 8.03 -6.05
CA ASP A 37 3.00 6.60 -5.77
C ASP A 37 1.71 6.05 -5.13
N ILE A 38 0.98 6.88 -4.36
CA ILE A 38 -0.30 6.52 -3.74
C ILE A 38 -1.54 6.99 -4.53
N GLY A 39 -1.36 7.41 -5.78
CA GLY A 39 -2.45 7.83 -6.67
C GLY A 39 -3.18 9.09 -6.17
N VAL A 40 -2.45 10.06 -5.63
CA VAL A 40 -2.97 11.38 -5.25
C VAL A 40 -2.42 12.43 -6.20
N SER A 41 -3.31 13.20 -6.83
CA SER A 41 -2.95 14.21 -7.83
C SER A 41 -2.40 15.50 -7.23
N SER A 42 -2.71 15.82 -5.97
CA SER A 42 -2.22 17.03 -5.27
C SER A 42 -0.86 16.74 -4.61
N PRO A 43 0.23 17.39 -5.06
CA PRO A 43 1.55 17.20 -4.48
C PRO A 43 1.64 17.61 -2.99
N GLU A 44 0.83 18.58 -2.57
CA GLU A 44 0.81 19.14 -1.22
C GLU A 44 0.12 18.21 -0.21
N PHE A 45 -0.58 17.19 -0.71
CA PHE A 45 -1.35 16.28 0.13
C PHE A 45 -0.49 15.62 1.21
N ILE A 46 0.68 15.09 0.84
CA ILE A 46 1.58 14.44 1.80
C ILE A 46 2.14 15.44 2.80
N GLY A 47 2.46 16.67 2.37
CA GLY A 47 2.87 17.73 3.31
C GLY A 47 1.79 18.07 4.34
N MET A 48 0.53 18.15 3.92
CA MET A 48 -0.59 18.34 4.85
C MET A 48 -0.80 17.14 5.79
N VAL A 49 -0.54 15.92 5.33
CA VAL A 49 -0.60 14.71 6.16
C VAL A 49 0.54 14.70 7.18
N GLU A 50 1.78 14.96 6.78
CA GLU A 50 2.95 15.04 7.66
C GLU A 50 2.81 16.15 8.72
N ALA A 51 2.14 17.25 8.38
CA ALA A 51 1.84 18.34 9.32
C ALA A 51 0.64 18.05 10.23
N GLY A 52 -0.03 16.90 10.11
CA GLY A 52 -1.24 16.55 10.86
C GLY A 52 -2.47 17.40 10.51
N LEU A 53 -2.41 18.17 9.41
CA LEU A 53 -3.51 19.03 8.95
C LEU A 53 -4.56 18.25 8.14
N ARG A 54 -4.17 17.09 7.59
CA ARG A 54 -5.05 16.23 6.82
C ARG A 54 -4.86 14.76 7.21
N ARG A 55 -5.97 14.06 7.42
CA ARG A 55 -5.95 12.60 7.59
C ARG A 55 -5.90 11.92 6.23
N ILE A 56 -5.11 10.86 6.14
CA ILE A 56 -5.13 9.95 5.00
C ILE A 56 -6.26 8.93 5.17
N ASP A 57 -6.94 8.59 4.08
CA ASP A 57 -7.90 7.50 4.04
C ASP A 57 -7.22 6.19 4.44
N LEU A 58 -7.82 5.44 5.37
CA LEU A 58 -7.31 4.14 5.84
C LEU A 58 -7.06 3.16 4.68
N ASN A 59 -7.85 3.20 3.61
CA ASN A 59 -7.65 2.35 2.43
C ASN A 59 -6.39 2.69 1.63
N ARG A 60 -5.84 3.90 1.80
CA ARG A 60 -4.59 4.33 1.15
C ARG A 60 -3.35 4.04 1.98
N VAL A 61 -3.50 3.74 3.28
CA VAL A 61 -2.37 3.46 4.17
C VAL A 61 -1.51 2.27 3.69
N PRO A 62 -2.07 1.16 3.18
CA PRO A 62 -1.26 0.07 2.62
C PRO A 62 -0.40 0.51 1.43
N MET A 63 -0.94 1.38 0.56
CA MET A 63 -0.19 1.93 -0.58
C MET A 63 0.92 2.86 -0.10
N LEU A 64 0.64 3.69 0.90
CA LEU A 64 1.63 4.57 1.53
C LEU A 64 2.77 3.77 2.15
N ALA A 65 2.47 2.70 2.87
CA ALA A 65 3.48 1.82 3.47
C ALA A 65 4.44 1.25 2.40
N ARG A 66 3.89 0.80 1.28
CA ARG A 66 4.68 0.30 0.14
C ARG A 66 5.54 1.39 -0.47
N ALA A 67 5.00 2.60 -0.68
CA ALA A 67 5.75 3.73 -1.20
C ALA A 67 6.92 4.14 -0.26
N LEU A 68 6.80 3.87 1.04
CA LEU A 68 7.76 4.14 2.09
C LEU A 68 8.67 2.95 2.48
N ASN A 69 8.62 1.83 1.73
CA ASN A 69 9.34 0.59 2.06
C ASN A 69 9.16 0.22 3.55
N TYR A 70 7.91 0.22 4.00
CA TYR A 70 7.53 0.02 5.38
C TYR A 70 6.52 -1.12 5.50
N ASP A 71 6.52 -1.83 6.62
CA ASP A 71 5.59 -2.94 6.83
C ASP A 71 4.14 -2.42 6.81
N PRO A 72 3.30 -2.87 5.85
CA PRO A 72 1.94 -2.36 5.73
C PRO A 72 1.06 -2.70 6.93
N ALA A 73 1.29 -3.82 7.61
CA ALA A 73 0.48 -4.19 8.76
C ALA A 73 0.77 -3.26 9.94
N GLU A 74 2.04 -2.96 10.21
CA GLU A 74 2.43 -2.04 11.29
C GLU A 74 1.92 -0.61 11.03
N LEU A 75 2.08 -0.11 9.80
CA LEU A 75 1.60 1.25 9.48
C LEU A 75 0.06 1.33 9.52
N CYS A 76 -0.66 0.29 9.06
CA CYS A 76 -2.12 0.24 9.14
C CYS A 76 -2.61 0.20 10.59
N LYS A 77 -1.99 -0.62 11.46
CA LYS A 77 -2.34 -0.68 12.88
C LYS A 77 -2.19 0.69 13.54
N LEU A 78 -1.08 1.37 13.27
CA LEU A 78 -0.82 2.71 13.80
C LEU A 78 -1.88 3.72 13.32
N ALA A 79 -2.17 3.76 12.01
CA ALA A 79 -3.21 4.62 11.46
C ALA A 79 -4.59 4.34 12.07
N LEU A 80 -4.93 3.06 12.25
CA LEU A 80 -6.22 2.64 12.79
C LEU A 80 -6.35 2.99 14.28
N GLN A 81 -5.28 2.82 15.06
CA GLN A 81 -5.25 3.22 16.46
C GLN A 81 -5.48 4.73 16.62
N GLU A 82 -4.90 5.55 15.74
CA GLU A 82 -5.06 7.01 15.80
C GLU A 82 -6.42 7.49 15.27
N GLN A 83 -6.90 6.93 14.15
CA GLN A 83 -8.10 7.42 13.48
C GLN A 83 -9.40 6.77 13.98
N ALA A 84 -9.34 5.53 14.46
CA ALA A 84 -10.50 4.75 14.90
C ALA A 84 -10.15 3.92 16.17
N PRO A 85 -9.86 4.56 17.31
CA PRO A 85 -9.32 3.88 18.49
C PRO A 85 -10.27 2.86 19.11
N GLU A 86 -11.59 3.04 19.02
CA GLU A 86 -12.58 2.05 19.46
C GLU A 86 -12.54 0.80 18.58
N LEU A 87 -12.56 0.96 17.26
CA LEU A 87 -12.46 -0.14 16.30
C LEU A 87 -11.15 -0.91 16.51
N PHE A 88 -10.04 -0.19 16.70
CA PHE A 88 -8.76 -0.78 17.03
C PHE A 88 -8.83 -1.63 18.30
N ARG A 89 -9.35 -1.07 19.40
CA ARG A 89 -9.49 -1.79 20.68
C ARG A 89 -10.38 -3.03 20.55
N THR A 90 -11.46 -2.96 19.77
CA THR A 90 -12.35 -4.11 19.53
C THR A 90 -11.64 -5.22 18.75
N LEU A 91 -10.81 -4.87 17.76
CA LEU A 91 -10.12 -5.86 16.93
C LEU A 91 -8.88 -6.46 17.62
N PHE A 92 -8.14 -5.67 18.41
CA PHE A 92 -6.81 -6.04 18.93
C PHE A 92 -6.73 -6.12 20.46
N GLY A 93 -7.81 -5.82 21.18
CA GLY A 93 -7.92 -6.08 22.62
C GLY A 93 -7.17 -5.13 23.55
N GLY A 94 -6.52 -4.06 23.06
CA GLY A 94 -5.81 -3.12 23.94
C GLY A 94 -4.84 -2.17 23.26
N ALA A 95 -3.96 -1.57 24.07
CA ALA A 95 -2.94 -0.64 23.60
C ALA A 95 -1.89 -1.39 22.78
N TYR A 96 -1.76 -1.05 21.50
CA TYR A 96 -0.72 -1.58 20.64
C TYR A 96 0.58 -0.80 20.85
N SER A 97 1.65 -1.54 21.10
CA SER A 97 3.00 -1.02 21.04
C SER A 97 3.43 -1.03 19.59
N PHE A 98 3.53 0.15 19.00
CA PHE A 98 4.09 0.32 17.68
C PHE A 98 5.53 -0.19 17.67
N THR A 99 5.81 -1.19 16.84
CA THR A 99 7.16 -1.69 16.59
C THR A 99 7.60 -1.26 15.21
N PRO A 100 8.59 -0.35 15.11
CA PRO A 100 9.02 0.08 13.80
C PRO A 100 9.57 -1.10 13.00
N LYS A 101 8.93 -1.41 11.87
CA LYS A 101 9.36 -2.51 11.01
C LYS A 101 9.57 -2.00 9.59
N GLU A 102 10.83 -1.83 9.28
CA GLU A 102 11.29 -1.54 7.93
C GLU A 102 11.35 -2.82 7.12
N LEU A 103 10.96 -2.75 5.86
CA LEU A 103 11.12 -3.87 4.94
C LEU A 103 12.47 -3.75 4.25
N SER A 104 13.22 -4.85 4.19
CA SER A 104 14.39 -4.93 3.32
C SER A 104 13.96 -4.80 1.84
N PRO A 105 14.85 -4.37 0.93
CA PRO A 105 14.52 -4.24 -0.50
C PRO A 105 13.97 -5.53 -1.14
N GLN A 106 14.29 -6.70 -0.57
CA GLN A 106 13.81 -8.00 -1.02
C GLN A 106 12.36 -8.28 -0.56
N GLU A 107 11.97 -7.79 0.62
CA GLU A 107 10.63 -7.99 1.19
C GLU A 107 9.58 -7.05 0.57
N VAL A 108 10.00 -5.88 0.07
CA VAL A 108 9.11 -4.91 -0.62
C VAL A 108 8.44 -5.52 -1.86
N ASN A 109 9.11 -6.47 -2.52
CA ASN A 109 8.60 -7.18 -3.70
C ASN A 109 7.78 -8.43 -3.38
N THR A 110 7.65 -8.80 -2.10
CA THR A 110 6.74 -9.87 -1.71
C THR A 110 5.33 -9.29 -1.72
N VAL A 111 4.69 -9.36 -2.88
CA VAL A 111 3.25 -9.15 -3.05
C VAL A 111 2.58 -9.83 -1.86
N HIS A 112 1.81 -9.07 -1.08
CA HIS A 112 0.88 -9.67 -0.12
C HIS A 112 -0.24 -10.29 -0.95
N VAL A 113 0.09 -11.48 -1.44
CA VAL A 113 -0.73 -12.44 -2.14
C VAL A 113 -2.02 -12.55 -1.33
N SER A 114 -3.16 -12.11 -1.91
CA SER A 114 -4.48 -12.34 -1.32
C SER A 114 -4.58 -13.81 -0.89
N ARG A 115 -5.39 -14.15 0.11
CA ARG A 115 -5.62 -15.55 0.49
C ARG A 115 -5.90 -16.42 -0.75
N ASP A 116 -6.64 -15.87 -1.71
CA ASP A 116 -6.94 -16.48 -3.01
C ASP A 116 -5.71 -16.66 -3.89
N THR A 117 -4.79 -15.69 -3.89
CA THR A 117 -3.53 -15.78 -4.64
C THR A 117 -2.61 -16.83 -4.01
N ARG A 118 -2.68 -17.06 -2.69
CA ARG A 118 -1.83 -18.04 -2.00
C ARG A 118 -2.29 -19.45 -2.32
N GLU A 119 -3.60 -19.65 -2.29
CA GLU A 119 -4.22 -20.90 -2.71
C GLU A 119 -3.99 -21.18 -4.20
N LEU A 120 -4.03 -20.15 -5.04
CA LEU A 120 -3.66 -20.27 -6.45
C LEU A 120 -2.18 -20.63 -6.64
N LEU A 121 -1.25 -20.04 -5.89
CA LEU A 121 0.17 -20.38 -5.93
C LEU A 121 0.42 -21.81 -5.47
N GLU A 122 -0.23 -22.25 -4.39
CA GLU A 122 -0.14 -23.64 -3.90
C GLU A 122 -0.65 -24.62 -4.97
N ARG A 123 -1.77 -24.31 -5.63
CA ARG A 123 -2.28 -25.11 -6.77
C ARG A 123 -1.34 -25.09 -7.97
N LEU A 124 -0.69 -23.97 -8.24
CA LEU A 124 0.26 -23.81 -9.34
C LEU A 124 1.55 -24.61 -9.08
N HIS A 125 2.04 -24.63 -7.84
CA HIS A 125 3.16 -25.47 -7.40
C HIS A 125 2.82 -26.97 -7.38
N ALA A 126 1.55 -27.34 -7.21
CA ALA A 126 1.08 -28.72 -7.29
C ALA A 126 0.86 -29.21 -8.73
N LEU A 127 1.14 -28.39 -9.76
CA LEU A 127 0.96 -28.80 -11.15
C LEU A 127 2.05 -29.78 -11.63
N PRO A 128 1.70 -30.71 -12.53
CA PRO A 128 2.66 -31.51 -13.28
C PRO A 128 3.70 -30.66 -14.01
N ALA A 129 4.93 -31.18 -14.13
CA ALA A 129 6.07 -30.46 -14.69
C ALA A 129 5.83 -29.94 -16.13
N GLU A 130 5.04 -30.63 -16.96
CA GLU A 130 4.63 -30.11 -18.28
C GLU A 130 3.86 -28.78 -18.17
N LEU A 131 2.90 -28.68 -17.25
CA LEU A 131 2.06 -27.49 -17.11
C LEU A 131 2.82 -26.32 -16.50
N THR A 132 3.69 -26.57 -15.52
CA THR A 132 4.56 -25.54 -14.92
C THR A 132 5.47 -24.92 -15.97
N ARG A 133 6.11 -25.74 -16.82
CA ARG A 133 6.97 -25.26 -17.92
C ARG A 133 6.21 -24.40 -18.93
N LEU A 134 4.96 -24.77 -19.24
CA LEU A 134 4.11 -24.01 -20.16
C LEU A 134 3.73 -22.64 -19.58
N ILE A 135 3.33 -22.61 -18.30
CA ILE A 135 3.00 -21.36 -17.59
C ILE A 135 4.21 -20.45 -17.47
N GLU A 136 5.38 -20.98 -17.10
CA GLU A 136 6.62 -20.21 -17.05
C GLU A 136 6.99 -19.61 -18.41
N GLY A 137 6.85 -20.40 -19.48
CA GLY A 137 7.04 -19.94 -20.85
C GLY A 137 6.10 -18.79 -21.21
N LEU A 138 4.82 -18.91 -20.84
CA LEU A 138 3.82 -17.86 -21.06
C LEU A 138 4.16 -16.59 -20.28
N VAL A 139 4.50 -16.70 -18.99
CA VAL A 139 4.85 -15.55 -18.15
C VAL A 139 6.09 -14.83 -18.69
N ARG A 140 7.14 -15.58 -19.07
CA ARG A 140 8.35 -15.02 -19.70
C ARG A 140 8.02 -14.30 -21.01
N TYR A 141 7.17 -14.90 -21.84
CA TYR A 141 6.72 -14.28 -23.09
C TYR A 141 5.97 -12.97 -22.84
N LEU A 142 4.98 -12.97 -21.95
CA LEU A 142 4.19 -11.77 -21.62
C LEU A 142 5.05 -10.65 -21.03
N TYR A 143 5.99 -11.00 -20.15
CA TYR A 143 6.92 -10.05 -19.55
C TYR A 143 7.85 -9.43 -20.60
N SER A 144 8.41 -10.26 -21.49
CA SER A 144 9.28 -9.78 -22.57
C SER A 144 8.53 -8.90 -23.58
N ALA A 145 7.29 -9.27 -23.94
CA ALA A 145 6.44 -8.48 -24.83
C ALA A 145 6.09 -7.11 -24.22
N HIS A 146 5.82 -7.06 -22.92
CA HIS A 146 5.56 -5.81 -22.21
C HIS A 146 6.79 -4.89 -22.22
N LEU A 147 7.98 -5.41 -21.90
CA LEU A 147 9.23 -4.64 -21.92
C LEU A 147 9.60 -4.14 -23.31
N ALA A 148 9.31 -4.92 -24.35
CA ALA A 148 9.55 -4.54 -25.75
C ALA A 148 8.49 -3.56 -26.31
N GLY A 149 7.54 -3.07 -25.49
CA GLY A 149 6.44 -2.20 -25.94
C GLY A 149 5.49 -2.88 -26.94
N SER A 150 5.56 -4.21 -27.05
CA SER A 150 4.78 -5.00 -28.00
C SER A 150 3.37 -5.17 -27.47
N ARG A 151 2.37 -4.93 -28.34
CA ARG A 151 0.96 -5.09 -27.95
C ARG A 151 0.63 -6.57 -27.83
N LEU A 152 0.02 -6.96 -26.71
CA LEU A 152 -0.49 -8.32 -26.52
C LEU A 152 -1.46 -8.71 -27.64
N PRO A 153 -1.44 -9.99 -28.08
CA PRO A 153 -2.41 -10.51 -29.01
C PRO A 153 -3.83 -10.33 -28.47
N ARG A 154 -4.81 -10.07 -29.36
CA ARG A 154 -6.18 -9.72 -28.97
C ARG A 154 -6.83 -10.74 -28.04
N SER A 155 -6.48 -12.02 -28.16
CA SER A 155 -6.96 -13.11 -27.31
C SER A 155 -6.52 -13.03 -25.86
N LEU A 156 -5.43 -12.32 -25.56
CA LEU A 156 -4.86 -12.17 -24.21
C LEU A 156 -5.09 -10.77 -23.62
N ARG A 157 -5.83 -9.91 -24.31
CA ARG A 157 -6.23 -8.60 -23.77
C ARG A 157 -7.41 -8.82 -22.83
N LEU A 158 -7.20 -8.55 -21.55
CA LEU A 158 -8.28 -8.51 -20.58
C LEU A 158 -9.28 -7.42 -21.02
N LYS A 159 -10.55 -7.78 -21.14
CA LYS A 159 -11.61 -6.77 -21.28
C LYS A 159 -11.59 -5.94 -19.98
N PRO A 160 -11.71 -4.60 -20.06
CA PRO A 160 -11.87 -3.81 -18.85
C PRO A 160 -13.09 -4.35 -18.10
N TYR A 161 -12.92 -4.70 -16.83
CA TYR A 161 -14.03 -4.99 -15.94
C TYR A 161 -14.90 -3.73 -15.90
N GLU A 162 -16.14 -3.81 -16.36
CA GLU A 162 -17.15 -2.79 -16.10
C GLU A 162 -17.46 -2.87 -14.59
N LEU A 163 -16.99 -1.87 -13.84
CA LEU A 163 -17.37 -1.60 -12.46
C LEU A 163 -18.69 -0.82 -12.43
#